data_AF-A0A9X3YQM4-F1
#
_entry.id   AF-A0A9X3YQM4-F1
#
_cell.length_a   1.000
_cell.length_b   1.000
_cell.length_c   1.000
_cell.angle_alpha   90.00
_cell.angle_beta   90.00
_cell.angle_gamma   90.00
#
_symmetry.space_group_name_H-M   'P 1'
#
loop_
_entity.id
_entity.type
_entity.pdbx_description
1 polymer ?
#
loop_
_entity_poly.entity_id
_entity_poly.type
_entity_poly.pdbx_seq_one_letter_code
_entity_poly.pdbx_strand_id
1 'polypeptide(L)'
;MRDPLYTKLAEHIASLKSADEVVWLLDQLLTDGEIRDVRDRVRIYSLLAAGTHSQRDVARLANVSISKVIRGAANTHSPKVRAYFRKHFPDDSGD
;
A
#
# COMPACT_ATOMS: atom_id res chain seq x y z
N MET A 1 -17.21 14.22 8.59
CA MET A 1 -18.07 13.18 8.01
C MET A 1 -17.39 12.65 6.75
N ARG A 2 -17.30 11.33 6.54
CA ARG A 2 -16.75 10.81 5.27
C ARG A 2 -17.75 11.06 4.14
N ASP A 3 -17.24 11.24 2.92
CA ASP A 3 -18.06 11.39 1.72
C ASP A 3 -19.00 10.16 1.53
N PRO A 4 -20.31 10.36 1.28
CA PRO A 4 -21.25 9.25 1.10
C PRO A 4 -20.89 8.30 -0.06
N LEU A 5 -20.35 8.81 -1.17
CA LEU A 5 -19.89 7.99 -2.29
C LEU A 5 -18.68 7.16 -1.89
N TYR A 6 -17.78 7.73 -1.09
CA TYR A 6 -16.63 6.98 -0.56
C TYR A 6 -17.07 5.81 0.33
N THR A 7 -18.09 6.01 1.17
CA THR A 7 -18.66 4.92 1.99
C THR A 7 -19.30 3.85 1.11
N LYS A 8 -20.12 4.23 0.11
CA LYS A 8 -20.75 3.28 -0.82
C LYS A 8 -19.71 2.47 -1.62
N LEU A 9 -18.62 3.11 -2.06
CA LEU A 9 -17.52 2.42 -2.73
C LEU A 9 -16.87 1.38 -1.82
N ALA A 10 -16.59 1.74 -0.56
CA ALA A 10 -16.00 0.82 0.42
C ALA A 10 -16.94 -0.37 0.72
N GLU A 11 -18.23 -0.13 0.87
CA GLU A 11 -19.25 -1.18 1.05
C GLU A 11 -19.34 -2.12 -0.15
N HIS A 12 -19.27 -1.57 -1.37
CA HIS A 12 -19.26 -2.37 -2.58
C HIS A 12 -17.99 -3.22 -2.71
N ILE A 13 -16.80 -2.65 -2.50
CA ILE A 13 -15.54 -3.40 -2.50
C ILE A 13 -15.58 -4.55 -1.48
N ALA A 14 -16.15 -4.31 -0.29
CA ALA A 14 -16.29 -5.34 0.75
C ALA A 14 -17.30 -6.45 0.41
N SER A 15 -18.22 -6.23 -0.54
CA SER A 15 -19.20 -7.24 -0.94
C SER A 15 -18.67 -8.20 -2.02
N LEU A 16 -17.66 -7.79 -2.80
CA LEU A 16 -17.00 -8.61 -3.82
C LEU A 16 -16.40 -9.89 -3.20
N LYS A 17 -16.44 -11.01 -3.94
CA LYS A 17 -16.09 -12.35 -3.42
C LYS A 17 -14.86 -12.95 -4.08
N SER A 18 -14.35 -12.35 -5.14
CA SER A 18 -13.16 -12.81 -5.85
C SER A 18 -12.14 -11.69 -6.00
N ALA A 19 -10.86 -12.07 -6.06
CA ALA A 19 -9.78 -11.14 -6.36
C ALA A 19 -9.94 -10.55 -7.78
N ASP A 20 -10.41 -11.36 -8.73
CA ASP A 20 -10.60 -10.94 -10.13
C ASP A 20 -11.62 -9.81 -10.27
N GLU A 21 -12.73 -9.87 -9.53
CA GLU A 21 -13.73 -8.79 -9.50
C GLU A 21 -13.15 -7.49 -8.90
N VAL A 22 -12.34 -7.61 -7.83
CA VAL A 22 -11.69 -6.46 -7.22
C VAL A 22 -10.68 -5.83 -8.18
N VAL A 23 -9.86 -6.64 -8.84
CA VAL A 23 -8.89 -6.18 -9.85
C VAL A 23 -9.61 -5.49 -11.00
N TRP A 24 -10.62 -6.12 -11.58
CA TRP A 24 -11.40 -5.54 -12.67
C TRP A 24 -11.99 -4.18 -12.30
N LEU A 25 -12.57 -4.05 -11.11
CA LEU A 25 -13.14 -2.78 -10.65
C LEU A 25 -12.05 -1.71 -10.48
N LEU A 26 -10.92 -2.06 -9.88
CA LEU A 26 -9.81 -1.12 -9.69
C LEU A 26 -9.25 -0.64 -11.04
N ASP A 27 -9.16 -1.52 -12.03
CA ASP A 27 -8.73 -1.19 -13.40
C ASP A 27 -9.70 -0.23 -14.11
N GLN A 28 -10.99 -0.22 -13.74
CA GLN A 28 -11.96 0.75 -14.29
C GLN A 28 -11.90 2.10 -13.59
N LEU A 29 -11.48 2.15 -12.32
CA LEU A 29 -11.50 3.36 -11.49
C LEU A 29 -10.17 4.11 -11.49
N LEU A 30 -9.07 3.39 -11.65
CA LEU A 30 -7.72 3.91 -11.50
C LEU A 30 -6.99 3.87 -12.83
N THR A 31 -6.18 4.90 -13.08
CA THR A 31 -5.21 4.87 -14.17
C THR A 31 -4.07 3.91 -13.86
N ASP A 32 -3.36 3.45 -14.90
CA ASP A 32 -2.13 2.64 -14.73
C ASP A 32 -1.10 3.32 -13.80
N GLY A 33 -1.05 4.65 -13.81
CA GLY A 33 -0.19 5.44 -12.94
C GLY A 33 -0.58 5.31 -11.46
N GLU A 34 -1.88 5.38 -11.17
CA GLU A 34 -2.42 5.25 -9.83
C GLU A 34 -2.28 3.82 -9.30
N ILE A 35 -2.49 2.80 -10.14
CA ILE A 35 -2.27 1.39 -9.78
C ILE A 35 -0.79 1.18 -9.40
N ARG A 36 0.14 1.68 -10.21
CA ARG A 36 1.57 1.65 -9.89
C ARG A 36 1.87 2.34 -8.57
N ASP A 37 1.28 3.51 -8.33
CA ASP A 37 1.48 4.24 -7.08
C ASP A 37 0.91 3.52 -5.85
N VAL A 38 -0.23 2.84 -5.96
CA VAL A 38 -0.78 1.99 -4.87
C VAL A 38 0.17 0.83 -4.59
N ARG A 39 0.61 0.13 -5.62
CA ARG A 39 1.58 -0.98 -5.49
C ARG A 39 2.89 -0.51 -4.86
N ASP A 40 3.45 0.61 -5.32
CA ASP A 40 4.67 1.19 -4.76
C ASP A 40 4.49 1.50 -3.27
N ARG A 41 3.34 2.06 -2.87
CA ARG A 41 3.04 2.33 -1.45
C ARG A 41 2.98 1.05 -0.63
N VAL A 42 2.34 -0.02 -1.13
CA VAL A 42 2.32 -1.31 -0.45
C VAL A 42 3.75 -1.82 -0.23
N ARG A 43 4.61 -1.78 -1.25
CA ARG A 43 6.02 -2.21 -1.14
C ARG A 43 6.83 -1.37 -0.16
N ILE A 44 6.74 -0.04 -0.26
CA ILE A 44 7.43 0.89 0.66
C ILE A 44 6.98 0.63 2.11
N TYR A 45 5.68 0.46 2.34
CA TYR A 45 5.13 0.35 3.70
C TYR A 45 5.47 -1.00 4.32
N SER A 46 5.54 -2.06 3.51
CA SER A 46 5.95 -3.39 3.96
C SER A 46 7.42 -3.37 4.44
N LEU A 47 8.33 -2.84 3.63
CA LEU A 47 9.76 -2.70 3.97
C LEU A 47 9.97 -1.80 5.21
N LEU A 48 9.26 -0.67 5.29
CA LEU A 48 9.32 0.23 6.46
C LEU A 48 8.76 -0.42 7.72
N ALA A 49 7.68 -1.21 7.59
CA ALA A 49 7.05 -1.88 8.71
C ALA A 49 7.94 -2.99 9.28
N ALA A 50 8.65 -3.74 8.42
CA ALA A 50 9.66 -4.73 8.81
C ALA A 50 10.75 -4.12 9.70
N GLY A 51 11.22 -2.92 9.36
CA GLY A 51 12.16 -2.16 10.20
C GLY A 51 13.61 -2.65 10.13
N THR A 52 13.93 -3.49 9.15
CA THR A 52 15.26 -4.07 8.87
C THR A 52 16.09 -3.21 7.91
N HIS A 53 15.45 -2.29 7.18
CA HIS A 53 16.08 -1.49 6.13
C HIS A 53 16.11 0.01 6.47
N SER A 54 17.19 0.70 6.09
CA SER A 54 17.21 2.16 6.12
C SER A 54 16.28 2.74 5.05
N GLN A 55 15.83 4.00 5.18
CA GLN A 55 14.99 4.62 4.15
C GLN A 55 15.66 4.67 2.76
N ARG A 56 17.00 4.73 2.71
CA ARG A 56 17.75 4.66 1.45
C ARG A 56 17.71 3.26 0.85
N ASP A 57 17.82 2.23 1.69
CA ASP A 57 17.67 0.85 1.24
C ASP A 57 16.26 0.58 0.75
N VAL A 58 15.24 1.08 1.45
CA VAL A 58 13.84 0.99 1.00
C VAL A 58 13.67 1.64 -0.38
N ALA A 59 14.25 2.82 -0.62
CA ALA A 59 14.17 3.49 -1.92
C ALA A 59 14.80 2.64 -3.04
N ARG A 60 15.96 2.04 -2.77
CA ARG A 60 16.65 1.13 -3.69
C ARG A 60 15.85 -0.15 -3.94
N LEU A 61 15.41 -0.83 -2.88
CA LEU A 61 14.68 -2.10 -2.93
C LEU A 61 13.30 -1.94 -3.59
N ALA A 62 12.62 -0.81 -3.37
CA ALA A 62 11.34 -0.52 -3.99
C ALA A 62 11.47 0.11 -5.39
N ASN A 63 12.68 0.47 -5.82
CA ASN A 63 12.94 1.20 -7.07
C ASN A 63 12.12 2.50 -7.20
N VAL A 64 12.16 3.32 -6.15
CA VAL A 64 11.39 4.58 -6.05
C VAL A 64 12.29 5.72 -5.54
N SER A 65 11.84 6.96 -5.72
CA SER A 65 12.55 8.11 -5.16
C SER A 65 12.51 8.11 -3.63
N ILE A 66 13.57 8.61 -3.00
CA ILE A 66 13.64 8.77 -1.55
C ILE A 66 12.48 9.62 -1.00
N SER A 67 11.99 10.60 -1.77
CA SER A 67 10.84 11.43 -1.39
C SER A 67 9.54 10.62 -1.24
N LYS A 68 9.34 9.57 -2.07
CA LYS A 68 8.20 8.64 -1.88
C LYS A 68 8.34 7.86 -0.57
N VAL A 69 9.56 7.44 -0.22
CA VAL A 69 9.84 6.71 1.03
C VAL A 69 9.63 7.59 2.26
N ILE A 70 10.10 8.83 2.26
CA ILE A 70 9.92 9.76 3.39
C ILE A 70 8.43 9.98 3.67
N ARG A 71 7.62 10.19 2.63
CA ARG A 71 6.16 10.28 2.77
C ARG A 71 5.56 8.97 3.31
N GLY A 72 6.07 7.83 2.86
CA GLY A 72 5.66 6.53 3.39
C GLY A 72 5.96 6.39 4.88
N ALA A 73 7.17 6.76 5.31
CA ALA A 73 7.57 6.70 6.72
C ALA A 73 6.67 7.56 7.62
N ALA A 74 6.26 8.74 7.15
CA ALA A 74 5.30 9.57 7.85
C ALA A 74 3.92 8.89 7.99
N ASN A 75 3.49 8.08 7.02
CA ASN A 75 2.22 7.35 7.09
C ASN A 75 2.31 6.03 7.88
N THR A 76 3.50 5.44 8.01
CA THR A 76 3.75 4.20 8.74
C THR A 76 4.37 4.40 10.12
N HIS A 77 4.33 5.61 10.69
CA HIS A 77 4.88 5.90 12.02
C HIS A 77 4.10 5.21 13.14
N SER A 78 2.80 4.96 12.95
CA SER A 78 1.94 4.37 13.96
C SER A 78 2.22 2.86 14.16
N PRO A 79 2.36 2.38 15.41
CA PRO A 79 2.51 0.95 15.70
C PRO A 79 1.38 0.10 15.12
N LYS A 80 0.14 0.63 15.08
CA LYS A 80 -1.03 -0.06 14.50
C LYS A 80 -0.86 -0.29 13.01
N VAL A 81 -0.40 0.73 12.27
CA VAL A 81 -0.16 0.62 10.82
C VAL A 81 0.96 -0.36 10.55
N ARG A 82 2.06 -0.30 11.30
CA ARG A 82 3.19 -1.25 11.16
C ARG A 82 2.77 -2.69 11.44
N ALA A 83 1.97 -2.91 12.49
CA ALA A 83 1.45 -4.24 12.80
C ALA A 83 0.54 -4.78 11.69
N TYR A 84 -0.32 -3.92 11.13
CA TYR A 84 -1.18 -4.27 10.00
C TYR A 84 -0.37 -4.70 8.77
N PHE A 85 0.60 -3.89 8.35
CA PHE A 85 1.44 -4.22 7.20
C PHE A 85 2.26 -5.48 7.41
N ARG A 86 2.92 -5.67 8.56
CA ARG A 86 3.65 -6.92 8.85
C ARG A 86 2.77 -8.17 8.79
N LYS A 87 1.48 -8.05 9.16
CA LYS A 87 0.55 -9.18 9.16
C LYS A 87 0.00 -9.50 7.77
N HIS A 88 -0.33 -8.48 6.98
CA HIS A 88 -1.08 -8.64 5.73
C HIS A 88 -0.24 -8.50 4.47
N PHE A 89 0.90 -7.84 4.56
CA PHE A 89 1.87 -7.61 3.49
C PHE A 89 3.28 -7.81 4.06
N PRO A 90 3.63 -9.04 4.46
CA PRO A 90 4.97 -9.33 4.95
C PRO A 90 6.01 -8.94 3.91
N ASP A 91 7.19 -8.60 4.40
CA ASP A 91 8.32 -8.33 3.53
C ASP A 91 8.82 -9.64 2.92
N ASP A 92 8.53 -9.85 1.63
CA ASP A 92 8.99 -11.00 0.85
C ASP A 92 10.31 -10.71 0.11
N SER A 93 11.00 -9.61 0.44
CA SER A 93 12.39 -9.43 0.01
C SER A 93 13.28 -10.37 0.81
N GLY A 94 13.31 -11.63 0.37
CA GLY A 94 14.15 -12.67 0.94
C GLY A 94 15.62 -12.26 1.03
N ASP A 95 16.26 -12.71 2.10
CA ASP A 95 17.70 -13.00 2.10
C ASP A 95 18.03 -14.07 1.04
#